data_AF-A0A090VK75-F1
#
_entry.id   AF-A0A090VK75-F1
#
_cell.length_a   1.000
_cell.length_b   1.000
_cell.length_c   1.000
_cell.angle_alpha   90.00
_cell.angle_beta   90.00
_cell.angle_gamma   90.00
#
_symmetry.space_group_name_H-M   'P 1'
#
loop_
_entity.id
_entity.type
_entity.pdbx_description
1 polymer ?
#
loop_
_entity_poly.entity_id
_entity_poly.type
_entity_poly.pdbx_seq_one_letter_code
_entity_poly.pdbx_strand_id
1 'polypeptide(L)'
;MADTTEKITDKQRRVLLDWMRKIHQLEYAHRFESLKWSKTHKWIGISAFILSLIIAFSFRFPGVENTTYENLPFFLKQNFFVAFGATCVAILSGLQTFLKPNEKAVLHQTTGSNYEKLRHRIELIMNFEYSEWELKRRTELIKEEWESLDAINVSEKNFMKGKNKAKSFKKYPEELSFLDTIE
;
A
#
# COMPACT_ATOMS: atom_id res chain seq x y z
N MET A 1 -33.64 -13.14 -33.59
CA MET A 1 -33.15 -13.94 -32.46
C MET A 1 -33.54 -13.20 -31.20
N ALA A 2 -34.40 -13.79 -30.36
CA ALA A 2 -34.73 -13.18 -29.08
C ALA A 2 -33.47 -13.25 -28.21
N ASP A 3 -32.89 -12.10 -27.88
CA ASP A 3 -31.77 -11.99 -26.96
C ASP A 3 -32.33 -12.30 -25.56
N THR A 4 -32.27 -13.56 -25.16
CA THR A 4 -32.67 -13.99 -23.83
C THR A 4 -31.67 -13.41 -22.84
N THR A 5 -32.05 -12.30 -22.21
CA THR A 5 -31.34 -11.75 -21.06
C THR A 5 -31.39 -12.79 -19.94
N GLU A 6 -30.22 -13.35 -19.61
CA GLU A 6 -30.12 -14.41 -18.61
C GLU A 6 -29.68 -13.81 -17.27
N LYS A 7 -30.38 -14.16 -16.20
CA LYS A 7 -29.96 -13.78 -14.85
C LYS A 7 -28.80 -14.66 -14.41
N ILE A 8 -27.78 -14.04 -13.82
CA ILE A 8 -26.62 -14.74 -13.24
C ILE A 8 -27.09 -15.88 -12.32
N THR A 9 -26.61 -17.10 -12.60
CA THR A 9 -26.91 -18.26 -11.75
C THR A 9 -26.31 -18.09 -10.35
N ASP A 10 -26.92 -18.71 -9.33
CA ASP A 10 -26.41 -18.62 -7.96
C ASP A 10 -24.96 -19.09 -7.82
N LYS A 11 -24.55 -20.10 -8.61
CA LYS A 11 -23.16 -20.60 -8.63
C LYS A 11 -22.21 -19.54 -9.19
N GLN A 12 -22.52 -18.95 -10.35
CA GLN A 12 -21.73 -17.85 -10.93
C GLN A 12 -21.64 -16.66 -9.98
N ARG A 13 -22.75 -16.31 -9.32
CA ARG A 13 -22.80 -15.23 -8.34
C ARG A 13 -21.85 -15.49 -7.17
N ARG A 14 -21.80 -16.71 -6.62
CA ARG A 14 -20.88 -17.07 -5.53
C ARG A 14 -19.42 -16.99 -5.95
N VAL A 15 -19.09 -17.41 -7.18
CA VAL A 15 -17.72 -17.29 -7.72
C VAL A 15 -17.31 -15.82 -7.83
N LEU A 16 -18.15 -14.98 -8.45
CA LEU A 16 -17.88 -13.55 -8.60
C LEU A 16 -17.75 -12.86 -7.24
N LEU A 17 -18.57 -13.23 -6.25
CA LEU A 17 -18.45 -12.71 -4.89
C LEU A 17 -17.17 -13.15 -4.19
N ASP A 18 -16.70 -14.38 -4.37
CA ASP A 18 -15.40 -14.82 -3.84
C ASP A 18 -14.23 -14.10 -4.52
N TRP A 19 -14.31 -13.87 -5.83
CA TRP A 19 -13.32 -13.06 -6.56
C TRP A 19 -13.30 -11.63 -6.05
N MET A 20 -14.47 -11.00 -5.94
CA MET A 20 -14.61 -9.64 -5.40
C MET A 20 -14.07 -9.56 -3.96
N ARG A 21 -14.27 -10.59 -3.15
CA ARG A 21 -13.71 -10.69 -1.79
C ARG A 21 -12.18 -10.64 -1.84
N LYS A 22 -11.55 -11.51 -2.64
CA LYS A 22 -10.08 -11.56 -2.80
C LYS A 22 -9.52 -10.23 -3.33
N ILE A 23 -10.16 -9.66 -4.34
CA ILE A 23 -9.78 -8.36 -4.92
C ILE A 23 -9.85 -7.25 -3.87
N HIS A 24 -10.94 -7.16 -3.11
CA HIS A 24 -11.11 -6.13 -2.08
C HIS A 24 -10.09 -6.30 -0.93
N GLN A 25 -9.72 -7.53 -0.59
CA GLN A 25 -8.64 -7.81 0.37
C GLN A 25 -7.30 -7.25 -0.11
N LEU A 26 -6.94 -7.52 -1.37
CA LEU A 26 -5.70 -7.04 -1.98
C LEU A 26 -5.73 -5.51 -2.16
N GLU A 27 -6.84 -4.94 -2.62
CA GLU A 27 -7.07 -3.50 -2.72
C GLU A 27 -6.65 -2.80 -1.41
N TYR A 28 -7.24 -3.20 -0.28
CA TYR A 28 -6.89 -2.61 1.01
C TYR A 28 -5.45 -2.92 1.45
N ALA A 29 -4.94 -4.12 1.20
CA ALA A 29 -3.57 -4.46 1.56
C ALA A 29 -2.57 -3.52 0.86
N HIS A 30 -2.76 -3.26 -0.43
CA HIS A 30 -1.98 -2.31 -1.21
C HIS A 30 -2.17 -0.87 -0.74
N ARG A 31 -3.40 -0.44 -0.42
CA ARG A 31 -3.65 0.89 0.16
C ARG A 31 -2.90 1.08 1.49
N PHE A 32 -2.87 0.06 2.36
CA PHE A 32 -2.14 0.12 3.63
C PHE A 32 -0.62 0.12 3.44
N GLU A 33 -0.08 -0.66 2.49
CA GLU A 33 1.35 -0.58 2.12
C GLU A 33 1.72 0.80 1.58
N SER A 34 0.90 1.37 0.69
CA SER A 34 1.12 2.71 0.15
C SER A 34 1.21 3.76 1.26
N LEU A 35 0.28 3.73 2.22
CA LEU A 35 0.30 4.64 3.37
C LEU A 35 1.53 4.45 4.26
N LYS A 36 1.96 3.20 4.48
CA LYS A 36 3.17 2.89 5.25
C LYS A 36 4.40 3.49 4.56
N TRP A 37 4.61 3.21 3.29
CA TRP A 37 5.76 3.71 2.54
C TRP A 37 5.75 5.24 2.39
N SER A 38 4.57 5.86 2.22
CA SER A 38 4.42 7.31 2.21
C SER A 38 4.83 7.93 3.55
N LYS A 39 4.42 7.34 4.68
CA LYS A 39 4.85 7.78 6.02
C LYS A 39 6.35 7.61 6.21
N THR A 40 6.93 6.49 5.78
CA THR A 40 8.38 6.25 5.83
C THR A 40 9.14 7.31 5.04
N HIS A 41 8.71 7.61 3.81
CA HIS A 41 9.31 8.64 2.97
C HIS A 41 9.32 10.01 3.65
N LYS A 42 8.16 10.43 4.18
CA LYS A 42 8.02 11.72 4.88
C LYS A 42 8.88 11.76 6.14
N TRP A 43 8.86 10.69 6.92
CA TRP A 43 9.61 10.62 8.18
C TRP A 43 11.12 10.71 7.95
N ILE A 44 11.67 9.94 7.00
CA ILE A 44 13.10 9.98 6.66
C ILE A 44 13.48 11.36 6.12
N GLY A 45 12.73 11.87 5.13
CA GLY A 45 13.04 13.15 4.47
C GLY A 45 12.98 14.34 5.43
N ILE A 46 11.92 14.45 6.24
CA ILE A 46 11.76 15.54 7.20
C ILE A 46 12.84 15.47 8.29
N SER A 47 13.15 14.27 8.79
CA SER A 47 14.19 14.11 9.82
C SER A 47 15.57 14.51 9.30
N ALA A 48 15.92 14.10 8.07
CA ALA A 48 17.19 14.49 7.44
C ALA A 48 17.26 16.00 7.22
N PHE A 49 16.17 16.62 6.78
CA PHE A 49 16.09 18.06 6.58
C PHE A 49 16.28 18.84 7.89
N ILE A 50 15.53 18.48 8.94
CA ILE A 50 15.60 19.15 10.25
C ILE A 50 17.01 19.00 10.84
N LEU A 51 17.61 17.80 10.80
CA LEU A 51 18.97 17.60 11.30
C LEU A 51 19.99 18.44 10.53
N SER A 52 19.88 18.48 9.20
CA SER A 52 20.74 19.31 8.35
C SER A 52 20.61 20.80 8.72
N LEU A 53 19.39 21.26 8.98
CA LEU A 53 19.11 22.62 9.39
C LEU A 53 19.77 22.94 10.74
N ILE A 54 19.63 22.06 11.75
CA ILE A 54 20.24 22.26 13.06
C ILE A 54 21.77 22.32 12.94
N ILE A 55 22.38 21.43 12.14
CA ILE A 55 23.82 21.44 11.88
C ILE A 55 24.24 22.77 11.23
N ALA A 56 23.55 23.22 10.20
CA ALA A 56 23.86 24.47 9.51
C ALA A 56 23.77 25.68 10.46
N PHE A 57 22.70 25.76 11.25
CA PHE A 57 22.53 26.83 12.23
C PHE A 57 23.54 26.76 13.38
N SER A 58 24.08 25.58 13.70
CA SER A 58 25.08 25.44 14.77
C SER A 58 26.33 26.30 14.54
N PHE A 59 26.70 26.56 13.28
CA PHE A 59 27.83 27.41 12.90
C PHE A 59 27.58 28.91 13.11
N ARG A 60 26.34 29.33 13.36
CA ARG A 60 25.98 30.75 13.52
C ARG A 60 25.96 31.19 14.99
N PHE A 61 25.99 30.26 15.93
CA PHE A 61 26.00 30.58 17.36
C PHE A 61 27.29 31.33 17.75
N PRO A 62 27.20 32.30 18.68
CA PRO A 62 28.38 32.98 19.19
C PRO A 62 29.33 31.99 19.88
N GLY A 63 30.63 32.28 19.80
CA GLY A 63 31.63 31.48 20.48
C GLY A 63 31.38 31.45 21.99
N VAL A 64 31.51 30.27 22.59
CA VAL A 64 31.45 30.07 24.04
C VAL A 64 32.86 30.28 24.60
N GLU A 65 32.96 30.88 25.79
CA GLU A 65 34.25 31.04 26.47
C GLU A 65 34.93 29.68 26.68
N ASN A 66 36.26 29.61 26.49
CA ASN A 66 37.01 28.35 26.49
C ASN A 66 36.81 27.53 27.78
N THR A 67 36.77 28.22 28.93
CA THR A 67 36.54 27.62 30.25
C THR A 67 35.18 26.93 30.34
N THR A 68 34.15 27.50 29.73
CA THR A 68 32.80 26.91 29.67
C THR A 68 32.76 25.76 28.68
N TYR A 69 33.41 25.91 27.51
CA TYR A 69 33.47 24.88 26.47
C TYR A 69 34.18 23.59 26.90
N GLU A 70 35.27 23.70 27.67
CA GLU A 70 36.01 22.53 28.16
C GLU A 70 35.19 21.71 29.16
N ASN A 71 34.38 22.38 29.98
CA ASN A 71 33.49 21.77 30.98
C ASN A 71 32.18 21.20 30.38
N LEU A 72 31.88 21.50 29.12
CA LEU A 72 30.72 20.93 28.44
C LEU A 72 30.91 19.42 28.19
N PRO A 73 29.86 18.59 28.44
CA PRO A 73 29.86 17.18 28.05
C PRO A 73 30.24 16.99 26.58
N PHE A 74 31.01 15.93 26.27
CA PHE A 74 31.56 15.72 24.93
C PHE A 74 30.50 15.70 23.81
N PHE A 75 29.29 15.22 24.09
CA PHE A 75 28.20 15.14 23.12
C PHE A 75 27.56 16.49 22.78
N LEU A 76 27.77 17.52 23.62
CA LEU A 76 27.33 18.89 23.37
C LEU A 76 28.41 19.72 22.65
N LYS A 77 29.65 19.19 22.56
CA LYS A 77 30.71 19.86 21.81
C LYS A 77 30.33 19.88 20.34
N GLN A 78 30.36 21.07 19.75
CA GLN A 78 29.93 21.30 18.35
C GLN A 78 30.59 20.31 17.38
N ASN A 79 31.89 20.05 17.51
CA ASN A 79 32.61 19.12 16.62
C ASN A 79 32.00 17.71 16.65
N PHE A 80 31.66 17.20 17.84
CA PHE A 80 31.03 15.90 17.98
C PHE A 80 29.61 15.92 17.42
N PHE A 81 28.81 16.92 17.82
CA PHE A 81 27.42 17.07 17.36
C PHE A 81 27.32 17.17 15.83
N VAL A 82 28.19 17.97 15.20
CA VAL A 82 28.24 18.14 13.74
C VAL A 82 28.64 16.83 13.06
N ALA A 83 29.69 16.15 13.52
CA ALA A 83 30.15 14.90 12.92
C ALA A 83 29.08 13.79 13.05
N PHE A 84 28.46 13.66 14.23
CA PHE A 84 27.41 12.68 14.48
C PHE A 84 26.14 13.01 13.69
N GLY A 85 25.72 14.29 13.69
CA GLY A 85 24.57 14.76 12.95
C GLY A 85 24.73 14.56 11.45
N ALA A 86 25.89 14.91 10.88
CA ALA A 86 26.19 14.71 9.47
C ALA A 86 26.15 13.22 9.09
N THR A 87 26.66 12.34 9.96
CA THR A 87 26.57 10.90 9.79
C THR A 87 25.11 10.43 9.77
N CYS A 88 24.28 10.90 10.70
CA CYS A 88 22.84 10.61 10.70
C CYS A 88 22.14 11.08 9.43
N VAL A 89 22.43 12.29 8.96
CA VAL A 89 21.89 12.85 7.71
C VAL A 89 22.30 11.99 6.51
N ALA A 90 23.56 11.56 6.45
CA ALA A 90 24.06 10.69 5.39
C ALA A 90 23.35 9.32 5.38
N ILE A 91 23.15 8.71 6.55
CA ILE A 91 22.41 7.45 6.67
C ILE A 91 20.95 7.64 6.22
N LEU A 92 20.25 8.67 6.69
CA LEU A 92 18.87 8.94 6.30
C LEU A 92 18.73 9.22 4.80
N SER A 93 19.65 9.98 4.22
CA SER A 93 19.69 10.26 2.78
C SER A 93 19.97 9.01 1.97
N GLY A 94 20.87 8.13 2.46
CA GLY A 94 21.11 6.81 1.91
C GLY A 94 19.85 5.94 1.95
N LEU A 95 19.17 5.85 3.09
CA LEU A 95 17.91 5.11 3.23
C LEU A 95 16.84 5.62 2.27
N GLN A 96 16.70 6.94 2.12
CA GLN A 96 15.78 7.54 1.16
C GLN A 96 16.10 7.10 -0.29
N THR A 97 17.38 7.12 -0.65
CA THR A 97 17.86 6.82 -2.00
C THR A 97 17.75 5.33 -2.35
N PHE A 98 18.16 4.44 -1.44
CA PHE A 98 18.19 3.01 -1.70
C PHE A 98 16.84 2.32 -1.47
N LEU A 99 16.08 2.73 -0.45
CA LEU A 99 14.77 2.11 -0.19
C LEU A 99 13.67 2.60 -1.13
N LYS A 100 13.86 3.78 -1.74
CA LYS A 100 12.91 4.44 -2.65
C LYS A 100 11.47 4.43 -2.12
N PRO A 101 11.24 4.89 -0.88
CA PRO A 101 9.94 4.72 -0.22
C PRO A 101 8.80 5.45 -0.97
N ASN A 102 9.08 6.56 -1.65
CA ASN A 102 8.08 7.24 -2.46
C ASN A 102 7.64 6.42 -3.68
N GLU A 103 8.60 5.83 -4.42
CA GLU A 103 8.31 4.97 -5.58
C GLU A 103 7.46 3.77 -5.16
N LYS A 104 7.81 3.12 -4.04
CA LYS A 104 7.03 2.02 -3.47
C LYS A 104 5.62 2.46 -3.07
N ALA A 105 5.49 3.64 -2.46
CA ALA A 105 4.19 4.18 -2.07
C ALA A 105 3.27 4.37 -3.29
N VAL A 106 3.79 4.97 -4.36
CA VAL A 106 3.06 5.18 -5.62
C VAL A 106 2.74 3.86 -6.30
N LEU A 107 3.69 2.92 -6.34
CA LEU A 107 3.47 1.59 -6.91
C LEU A 107 2.30 0.90 -6.24
N HIS A 108 2.30 0.78 -4.90
CA HIS A 108 1.19 0.18 -4.17
C HIS A 108 -0.11 0.99 -4.31
N GLN A 109 -0.05 2.33 -4.44
CA GLN A 109 -1.24 3.16 -4.67
C GLN A 109 -1.89 2.80 -6.01
N THR A 110 -1.09 2.72 -7.07
CA THR A 110 -1.54 2.38 -8.42
C THR A 110 -2.08 0.96 -8.48
N THR A 111 -1.38 -0.02 -7.92
CA THR A 111 -1.86 -1.41 -7.84
C THR A 111 -3.19 -1.49 -7.08
N GLY A 112 -3.31 -0.79 -5.94
CA GLY A 112 -4.58 -0.70 -5.20
C GLY A 112 -5.71 -0.11 -6.04
N SER A 113 -5.44 0.98 -6.80
CA SER A 113 -6.42 1.57 -7.71
C SER A 113 -6.80 0.63 -8.87
N ASN A 114 -5.92 -0.26 -9.31
CA ASN A 114 -6.24 -1.26 -10.34
C ASN A 114 -7.16 -2.36 -9.79
N TYR A 115 -6.93 -2.83 -8.56
CA TYR A 115 -7.86 -3.74 -7.88
C TYR A 115 -9.25 -3.09 -7.67
N GLU A 116 -9.29 -1.81 -7.31
CA GLU A 116 -10.54 -1.06 -7.18
C GLU A 116 -11.33 -1.01 -8.51
N LYS A 117 -10.66 -0.73 -9.63
CA LYS A 117 -11.29 -0.79 -10.97
C LYS A 117 -11.85 -2.18 -11.27
N LEU A 118 -11.09 -3.24 -10.97
CA LEU A 118 -11.52 -4.61 -11.18
C LEU A 118 -12.75 -4.95 -10.33
N ARG A 119 -12.78 -4.51 -9.07
CA ARG A 119 -13.96 -4.63 -8.20
C ARG A 119 -15.18 -3.95 -8.81
N HIS A 120 -15.04 -2.72 -9.30
CA HIS A 120 -16.14 -2.00 -9.94
C HIS A 120 -16.66 -2.72 -11.20
N ARG A 121 -15.78 -3.38 -11.97
CA ARG A 121 -16.23 -4.21 -13.10
C ARG A 121 -17.08 -5.40 -12.63
N ILE A 122 -16.70 -6.07 -11.55
CA ILE A 122 -17.52 -7.15 -10.96
C ILE A 122 -18.86 -6.60 -10.45
N GLU A 123 -18.86 -5.42 -9.83
CA GLU A 123 -20.09 -4.75 -9.39
C GLU A 123 -21.04 -4.46 -10.55
N LEU A 124 -20.51 -4.05 -11.71
CA LEU A 124 -21.33 -3.87 -12.92
C LEU A 124 -21.93 -5.20 -13.37
N ILE A 125 -21.12 -6.28 -13.45
CA ILE A 125 -21.64 -7.60 -13.81
C ILE A 125 -22.78 -8.03 -12.89
N MET A 126 -22.64 -7.82 -11.57
CA MET A 126 -23.63 -8.30 -10.61
C MET A 126 -24.92 -7.48 -10.53
N ASN A 127 -24.92 -6.22 -10.98
CA ASN A 127 -26.06 -5.31 -10.81
C ASN A 127 -26.79 -4.98 -12.12
N PHE A 128 -26.24 -5.34 -13.27
CA PHE A 128 -26.83 -5.08 -14.58
C PHE A 128 -27.18 -6.39 -15.28
N GLU A 129 -28.23 -6.35 -16.11
CA GLU A 129 -28.63 -7.49 -16.94
C GLU A 129 -27.79 -7.51 -18.22
N TYR A 130 -27.34 -8.71 -18.59
CA TYR A 130 -26.50 -8.95 -19.75
C TYR A 130 -27.03 -10.18 -20.50
N SER A 131 -26.77 -10.27 -21.80
CA SER A 131 -26.95 -11.53 -22.52
C SER A 131 -25.89 -12.56 -22.07
N GLU A 132 -26.16 -13.84 -22.26
CA GLU A 132 -25.26 -14.94 -21.84
C GLU A 132 -23.85 -14.77 -22.41
N TRP A 133 -23.76 -14.47 -23.71
CA TRP A 133 -22.50 -14.18 -24.39
C TRP A 133 -21.74 -13.01 -23.73
N GLU A 134 -22.45 -11.94 -23.35
CA GLU A 134 -21.82 -10.75 -22.81
C GLU A 134 -21.32 -11.00 -21.38
N LEU A 135 -22.11 -11.71 -20.59
CA LEU A 135 -21.75 -12.13 -19.25
C LEU A 135 -20.48 -12.98 -19.25
N LYS A 136 -20.42 -13.98 -20.15
CA LYS A 136 -19.25 -14.84 -20.30
C LYS A 136 -18.01 -14.03 -20.69
N ARG A 137 -18.14 -13.20 -21.73
CA ARG A 137 -17.04 -12.35 -22.21
C ARG A 137 -16.52 -11.41 -21.12
N ARG A 138 -17.43 -10.74 -20.38
CA ARG A 138 -17.04 -9.82 -19.30
C ARG A 138 -16.38 -10.55 -18.13
N THR A 139 -16.83 -11.76 -17.81
CA THR A 139 -16.21 -12.60 -16.78
C THR A 139 -14.81 -13.04 -17.18
N GLU A 140 -14.61 -13.43 -18.44
CA GLU A 140 -13.29 -13.77 -19.00
C GLU A 140 -12.34 -12.57 -18.97
N LEU A 141 -12.81 -11.37 -19.35
CA LEU A 141 -12.02 -10.15 -19.26
C LEU A 141 -11.58 -9.83 -17.83
N ILE A 142 -12.43 -10.06 -16.83
CA ILE A 142 -12.07 -9.87 -15.41
C ILE A 142 -11.00 -10.87 -14.98
N LYS A 143 -11.10 -12.12 -15.44
CA LYS A 143 -10.10 -13.13 -15.16
C LYS A 143 -8.75 -12.75 -15.78
N GLU A 144 -8.74 -12.38 -17.05
CA GLU A 144 -7.53 -11.92 -17.76
C GLU A 144 -6.91 -10.69 -17.10
N GLU A 145 -7.73 -9.68 -16.75
CA GLU A 145 -7.25 -8.48 -16.06
C GLU A 145 -6.66 -8.86 -14.69
N TRP A 146 -7.32 -9.73 -13.92
CA TRP A 146 -6.77 -10.19 -12.64
C TRP A 146 -5.44 -10.93 -12.81
N GLU A 147 -5.34 -11.86 -13.75
CA GLU A 147 -4.11 -12.61 -14.03
C GLU A 147 -2.98 -11.70 -14.53
N SER A 148 -3.30 -10.58 -15.18
CA SER A 148 -2.33 -9.59 -15.64
C SER A 148 -1.83 -8.63 -14.55
N LEU A 149 -2.48 -8.58 -13.38
CA LEU A 149 -2.06 -7.68 -12.31
C LEU A 149 -0.75 -8.16 -11.70
N ASP A 150 0.25 -7.27 -11.67
CA ASP A 150 1.57 -7.55 -11.11
C ASP A 150 1.47 -8.14 -9.69
N ALA A 151 2.16 -9.26 -9.50
CA ALA A 151 2.29 -9.93 -8.20
C ALA A 151 3.27 -9.16 -7.30
N ILE A 152 2.89 -7.95 -6.90
CA ILE A 152 3.66 -7.16 -5.95
C ILE A 152 3.32 -7.63 -4.54
N ASN A 153 4.33 -8.13 -3.84
CA ASN A 153 4.17 -8.62 -2.49
C ASN A 153 3.76 -7.50 -1.51
N VAL A 154 2.76 -7.82 -0.69
CA VAL A 154 2.35 -7.01 0.47
C VAL A 154 2.86 -7.68 1.74
N SER A 155 3.18 -6.90 2.79
CA SER A 155 3.55 -7.52 4.06
C SER A 155 2.36 -8.26 4.68
N GLU A 156 2.63 -9.37 5.36
CA GLU A 156 1.62 -10.19 6.04
C GLU A 156 0.72 -9.35 6.97
N LYS A 157 1.31 -8.41 7.71
CA LYS A 157 0.57 -7.48 8.58
C LYS A 157 -0.46 -6.67 7.81
N ASN A 158 -0.11 -6.12 6.65
CA ASN A 158 -1.02 -5.31 5.85
C ASN A 158 -2.00 -6.17 5.05
N PHE A 159 -1.60 -7.38 4.63
CA PHE A 159 -2.50 -8.38 4.08
C PHE A 159 -3.61 -8.74 5.07
N MET A 160 -3.25 -9.04 6.32
CA MET A 160 -4.23 -9.36 7.37
C MET A 160 -5.15 -8.19 7.69
N LYS A 161 -4.65 -6.94 7.66
CA LYS A 161 -5.52 -5.76 7.76
C LYS A 161 -6.50 -5.66 6.60
N GLY A 162 -6.07 -5.93 5.38
CA GLY A 162 -6.94 -6.01 4.20
C GLY A 162 -8.00 -7.09 4.34
N LYS A 163 -7.60 -8.29 4.79
CA LYS A 163 -8.49 -9.42 5.10
C LYS A 163 -9.57 -9.04 6.11
N ASN A 164 -9.17 -8.45 7.23
CA ASN A 164 -10.09 -8.02 8.28
C ASN A 164 -11.02 -6.90 7.81
N LYS A 165 -10.51 -5.96 7.01
CA LYS A 165 -11.34 -4.90 6.43
C LYS A 165 -12.39 -5.46 5.47
N ALA A 166 -12.02 -6.36 4.56
CA ALA A 166 -12.96 -7.01 3.66
C ALA A 166 -14.03 -7.83 4.43
N LYS A 167 -13.63 -8.57 5.47
CA LYS A 167 -14.55 -9.29 6.35
C LYS A 167 -15.53 -8.36 7.08
N SER A 168 -15.09 -7.16 7.47
CA SER A 168 -15.92 -6.22 8.23
C SER A 168 -17.18 -5.75 7.50
N PHE A 169 -17.21 -5.84 6.15
CA PHE A 169 -18.40 -5.49 5.38
C PHE A 169 -19.54 -6.49 5.53
N LYS A 170 -19.28 -7.73 5.96
CA LYS A 170 -20.30 -8.80 6.06
C LYS A 170 -21.10 -9.03 4.77
N LYS A 171 -20.49 -8.76 3.60
CA LYS A 171 -21.13 -8.87 2.27
C LYS A 171 -20.69 -10.08 1.46
N TYR A 172 -19.65 -10.78 1.90
CA TYR A 172 -19.03 -11.87 1.13
C TYR A 172 -19.40 -13.23 1.71
N PRO A 173 -19.59 -14.24 0.85
CA PRO A 173 -19.83 -15.61 1.31
C PRO A 173 -18.59 -16.19 1.99
N GLU A 174 -18.76 -17.32 2.67
CA GLU A 174 -17.63 -18.08 3.20
C GLU A 174 -16.67 -18.52 2.08
N GLU A 175 -15.38 -18.63 2.44
CA GLU A 175 -14.32 -18.94 1.50
C GLU A 175 -14.62 -20.29 0.83
N LEU A 176 -14.55 -20.33 -0.50
CA LEU A 176 -14.75 -21.55 -1.29
C LEU A 176 -16.14 -22.21 -1.18
N SER A 177 -17.15 -21.51 -0.65
CA SER A 177 -18.54 -22.00 -0.55
C SER A 177 -19.26 -22.28 -1.89
N PHE A 178 -18.56 -22.15 -3.03
CA PHE A 178 -19.03 -22.50 -4.36
C PHE A 178 -18.51 -23.87 -4.85
N LEU A 179 -17.56 -24.45 -4.12
CA LEU A 179 -17.09 -25.82 -4.34
C LEU A 179 -17.96 -26.78 -3.53
N ASP A 180 -18.20 -27.96 -4.11
CA ASP A 180 -18.81 -29.06 -3.38
C ASP A 180 -17.82 -29.57 -2.31
N THR A 181 -18.31 -29.93 -1.14
CA THR A 181 -17.48 -30.59 -0.11
C THR A 181 -16.96 -31.90 -0.67
N ILE A 182 -15.64 -32.09 -0.61
CA ILE A 182 -15.01 -33.36 -0.94
C ILE A 182 -15.37 -34.32 0.21
N GLU A 183 -16.14 -35.36 -0.08
CA GLU A 183 -16.42 -36.49 0.84
C GLU A 183 -15.17 -37.35 1.08
#